data_AF-A0A0G4GT53-F1
#
_entry.id   AF-A0A0G4GT53-F1
#
_cell.length_a   1.000
_cell.length_b   1.000
_cell.length_c   1.000
_cell.angle_alpha   90.00
_cell.angle_beta   90.00
_cell.angle_gamma   90.00
#
_symmetry.space_group_name_H-M   'P 1'
#
loop_
_entity.id
_entity.type
_entity.pdbx_description
1 polymer ?
#
loop_
_entity_poly.entity_id
_entity_poly.type
_entity_poly.pdbx_seq_one_letter_code
_entity_poly.pdbx_strand_id
1 'polypeptide(L)'
;MGLHCNARGCHNTGWCKQTGRHFCNICKSRNSDHRRTECPFWVTGQGMRTLYHQTDAPSAAAIGQSGEMLPGSGGSLGGANYFAPDIPTTDRLAHRKGYVVTAQVFLGKQKMISSQQATQHTFESLRREGYDSVFVQDRNEYAVFHKDHVKIMSVARR
;
A
#
# COMPACT_ATOMS: atom_id res chain seq x y z
N MET A 1 29.22 -9.02 -18.86
CA MET A 1 29.01 -8.69 -17.43
C MET A 1 27.60 -8.14 -17.28
N GLY A 2 26.76 -8.75 -16.44
CA GLY A 2 25.37 -8.30 -16.25
C GLY A 2 25.31 -7.01 -15.43
N LEU A 3 24.34 -6.15 -15.70
CA LEU A 3 24.07 -4.98 -14.87
C LEU A 3 23.57 -5.44 -13.50
N HIS A 4 24.33 -5.16 -12.43
CA HIS A 4 23.90 -5.44 -11.06
C HIS A 4 23.02 -4.31 -10.55
N CYS A 5 21.86 -4.64 -9.98
CA CYS A 5 20.98 -3.67 -9.35
C CYS A 5 21.65 -3.04 -8.11
N ASN A 6 21.54 -1.72 -7.97
CA ASN A 6 22.12 -0.97 -6.86
C ASN A 6 21.53 -1.34 -5.48
N ALA A 7 20.31 -1.88 -5.42
CA ALA A 7 19.69 -2.31 -4.17
C ALA A 7 20.16 -3.72 -3.77
N ARG A 8 20.80 -3.84 -2.60
CA ARG A 8 21.27 -5.12 -2.06
C ARG A 8 20.11 -6.10 -1.90
N GLY A 9 20.32 -7.35 -2.31
CA GLY A 9 19.29 -8.40 -2.24
C GLY A 9 18.12 -8.20 -3.22
N CYS A 10 18.21 -7.25 -4.16
CA CYS A 10 17.28 -7.21 -5.28
C CYS A 10 17.55 -8.43 -6.18
N HIS A 11 16.50 -9.21 -6.48
CA HIS A 11 16.59 -10.35 -7.41
C HIS A 11 16.82 -9.93 -8.87
N ASN A 12 17.04 -8.64 -9.12
CA ASN A 12 17.33 -8.05 -10.42
C ASN A 12 16.34 -8.49 -11.50
N THR A 13 15.04 -8.28 -11.23
CA THR A 13 13.95 -8.62 -12.13
C THR A 13 13.41 -7.37 -12.84
N GLY A 14 12.77 -7.57 -14.00
CA GLY A 14 12.11 -6.50 -14.76
C GLY A 14 13.02 -5.30 -15.08
N TRP A 15 12.56 -4.10 -14.72
CA TRP A 15 13.26 -2.84 -14.98
C TRP A 15 14.66 -2.77 -14.35
N CYS A 16 14.84 -3.37 -13.17
CA CYS A 16 16.14 -3.44 -12.51
C CYS A 16 17.14 -4.25 -13.35
N LYS A 17 16.69 -5.38 -13.93
CA LYS A 17 17.51 -6.24 -14.80
C LYS A 17 18.04 -5.51 -16.03
N GLN A 18 17.19 -4.66 -16.61
CA GLN A 18 17.47 -3.96 -17.86
C GLN A 18 18.39 -2.75 -17.66
N THR A 19 18.28 -2.07 -16.51
CA THR A 19 18.93 -0.77 -16.29
C THR A 19 20.03 -0.79 -15.24
N GLY A 20 20.10 -1.83 -14.40
CA GLY A 20 20.93 -1.86 -13.19
C GLY A 20 20.45 -0.89 -12.10
N ARG A 21 19.31 -0.23 -12.28
CA ARG A 21 18.79 0.79 -11.35
C ARG A 21 17.62 0.25 -10.54
N HIS A 22 17.54 0.64 -9.27
CA HIS A 22 16.40 0.30 -8.41
C HIS A 22 15.44 1.49 -8.29
N PHE A 23 14.15 1.25 -8.52
CA PHE A 23 13.12 2.25 -8.24
C PHE A 23 12.45 1.92 -6.91
N CYS A 24 12.47 2.86 -5.97
CA CYS A 24 11.77 2.70 -4.70
C CYS A 24 10.37 3.34 -4.78
N ASN A 25 9.33 2.54 -4.58
CA ASN A 25 7.93 2.99 -4.61
C ASN A 25 7.53 3.91 -3.43
N ILE A 26 8.44 4.14 -2.49
CA ILE A 26 8.21 4.90 -1.25
C ILE A 26 8.84 6.29 -1.37
N CYS A 27 10.16 6.35 -1.54
CA CYS A 27 10.86 7.62 -1.72
C CYS A 27 10.89 8.11 -3.17
N LYS A 28 10.40 7.31 -4.13
CA LYS A 28 10.36 7.62 -5.57
C LYS A 28 11.74 7.82 -6.22
N SER A 29 12.82 7.45 -5.51
CA SER A 29 14.17 7.47 -6.09
C SER A 29 14.23 6.52 -7.28
N ARG A 30 14.70 7.04 -8.42
CA ARG A 30 14.91 6.28 -9.66
C ARG A 30 16.17 5.43 -9.65
N ASN A 31 17.01 5.52 -8.62
CA ASN A 31 18.16 4.65 -8.48
C ASN A 31 18.54 4.48 -7.01
N SER A 32 17.61 4.00 -6.20
CA SER A 32 17.87 3.70 -4.78
C SER A 32 18.86 2.55 -4.62
N ASP A 33 19.52 2.51 -3.47
CA ASP A 33 20.43 1.47 -3.01
C ASP A 33 19.79 0.53 -1.96
N HIS A 34 18.50 0.74 -1.68
CA HIS A 34 17.76 0.06 -0.62
C HIS A 34 16.49 -0.59 -1.15
N ARG A 35 16.02 -1.65 -0.48
CA ARG A 35 14.68 -2.23 -0.70
C ARG A 35 13.61 -1.41 0.02
N ARG A 36 12.33 -1.70 -0.25
CA ARG A 36 11.20 -1.01 0.41
C ARG A 36 11.37 -0.97 1.94
N THR A 37 11.72 -2.10 2.55
CA THR A 37 11.82 -2.26 4.01
C THR A 37 12.97 -1.49 4.63
N GLU A 38 13.93 -1.07 3.80
CA GLU A 38 15.13 -0.33 4.18
C GLU A 38 15.05 1.14 3.72
N CYS A 39 13.93 1.54 3.12
CA CYS A 39 13.73 2.93 2.71
C CYS A 39 13.75 3.85 3.94
N PRO A 40 14.44 5.00 3.90
CA PRO A 40 14.48 5.93 5.02
C PRO A 40 13.10 6.31 5.57
N PHE A 41 12.09 6.49 4.71
CA PHE A 41 10.73 6.77 5.15
C PHE A 41 10.07 5.59 5.90
N TRP A 42 10.42 4.34 5.55
CA TRP A 42 10.02 3.15 6.32
C TRP A 42 10.74 3.06 7.65
N VAL A 43 12.03 3.37 7.68
CA VAL A 43 12.82 3.30 8.90
C VAL A 43 12.41 4.39 9.89
N THR A 44 12.12 5.60 9.43
CA THR A 44 11.72 6.72 10.29
C THR A 44 10.21 6.79 10.56
N GLY A 45 9.39 6.03 9.83
CA GLY A 45 7.93 6.12 9.90
C GLY A 45 7.34 7.38 9.26
N GLN A 46 8.13 8.16 8.51
CA GLN A 46 7.66 9.39 7.89
C GLN A 46 6.57 9.11 6.85
N GLY A 47 5.43 9.80 6.99
CA GLY A 47 4.28 9.63 6.10
C GLY A 47 3.52 8.31 6.30
N MET A 48 3.73 7.62 7.43
CA MET A 48 3.07 6.37 7.76
C MET A 48 2.00 6.54 8.82
N ARG A 49 0.97 5.69 8.76
CA ARG A 49 -0.05 5.58 9.81
C ARG A 49 -0.38 4.12 10.07
N THR A 50 -0.70 3.81 11.32
CA THR A 50 -1.31 2.53 11.67
C THR A 50 -2.78 2.60 11.28
N LEU A 51 -3.21 1.71 10.38
CA LEU A 51 -4.58 1.64 9.87
C LEU A 51 -5.06 0.18 9.87
N TYR A 52 -6.37 0.01 9.67
CA TYR A 52 -7.06 -1.25 9.84
C TYR A 52 -7.83 -1.63 8.57
N HIS A 53 -7.74 -2.88 8.17
CA HIS A 53 -8.54 -3.44 7.08
C HIS A 53 -9.27 -4.68 7.61
N GLN A 54 -10.58 -4.77 7.36
CA GLN A 54 -11.35 -5.93 7.77
C GLN A 54 -11.67 -6.81 6.57
N THR A 55 -11.57 -8.12 6.77
CA THR A 55 -11.74 -9.12 5.72
C THR A 55 -12.29 -10.44 6.28
N ASP A 56 -12.48 -11.43 5.40
CA ASP A 56 -12.95 -12.77 5.73
C ASP A 56 -11.82 -13.72 6.14
N ALA A 57 -12.16 -14.90 6.69
CA ALA A 57 -11.17 -15.87 7.17
C ALA A 57 -10.21 -16.37 6.08
N PRO A 58 -10.66 -16.73 4.85
CA PRO A 58 -9.75 -17.14 3.79
C PRO A 58 -8.75 -16.06 3.40
N SER A 59 -9.20 -14.82 3.27
CA SER A 59 -8.31 -13.69 2.92
C SER A 59 -7.34 -13.38 4.05
N ALA A 60 -7.80 -13.43 5.30
CA ALA A 60 -6.95 -13.26 6.48
C ALA A 60 -5.84 -14.33 6.54
N ALA A 61 -6.16 -15.59 6.26
CA ALA A 61 -5.19 -16.67 6.18
C ALA A 61 -4.16 -16.44 5.07
N ALA A 62 -4.59 -16.05 3.87
CA ALA A 62 -3.70 -15.76 2.75
C ALA A 62 -2.77 -14.56 3.02
N ILE A 63 -3.30 -13.50 3.63
CA ILE A 63 -2.53 -12.32 4.05
C ILE A 63 -1.51 -12.71 5.13
N GLY A 64 -1.93 -13.49 6.13
CA GLY A 64 -1.05 -13.97 7.20
C GLY A 64 0.08 -14.87 6.69
N GLN A 65 -0.21 -15.77 5.76
CA GLN A 65 0.79 -16.69 5.18
C GLN A 65 1.78 -15.96 4.25
N SER A 66 1.29 -15.06 3.40
CA SER A 66 2.13 -14.36 2.43
C SER A 66 2.90 -13.19 3.04
N GLY A 67 2.38 -12.57 4.10
CA GLY A 67 2.91 -11.32 4.65
C GLY A 67 2.73 -10.14 3.68
N GLU A 68 1.84 -10.24 2.69
CA GLU A 68 1.57 -9.19 1.71
C GLU A 68 0.07 -8.87 1.58
N MET A 69 -0.24 -7.59 1.35
CA MET A 69 -1.57 -7.15 0.92
C MET A 69 -1.49 -6.67 -0.53
N LEU A 70 -1.95 -7.50 -1.45
CA LEU A 70 -2.06 -7.15 -2.86
C LEU A 70 -3.33 -6.33 -3.08
N PRO A 71 -3.28 -5.22 -3.84
CA PRO A 71 -4.47 -4.48 -4.22
C PRO A 71 -5.52 -5.40 -4.85
N GLY A 72 -6.80 -5.19 -4.51
CA GLY A 72 -7.90 -5.90 -5.15
C GLY A 72 -8.09 -5.50 -6.62
N SER A 73 -9.10 -6.07 -7.28
CA SER A 73 -9.43 -5.76 -8.68
C SER A 73 -10.55 -4.73 -8.86
N GLY A 74 -11.13 -4.20 -7.78
CA GLY A 74 -12.27 -3.29 -7.83
C GLY A 74 -12.40 -2.39 -6.59
N GLY A 75 -13.54 -1.71 -6.48
CA GLY A 75 -13.82 -0.72 -5.45
C GLY A 75 -14.13 0.65 -6.04
N SER A 76 -14.61 1.59 -5.23
CA SER A 76 -15.03 2.92 -5.71
C SER A 76 -13.87 3.75 -6.28
N LEU A 77 -12.64 3.45 -5.87
CA LEU A 77 -11.42 4.08 -6.39
C LEU A 77 -10.62 3.15 -7.32
N GLY A 78 -11.14 1.98 -7.65
CA GLY A 78 -10.44 0.93 -8.40
C GLY A 78 -9.63 -0.01 -7.52
N GLY A 79 -8.75 -0.79 -8.16
CA GLY A 79 -7.98 -1.84 -7.52
C GLY A 79 -6.97 -1.31 -6.50
N ALA A 80 -7.40 -1.24 -5.24
CA ALA A 80 -6.63 -0.69 -4.13
C ALA A 80 -6.74 -1.56 -2.87
N ASN A 81 -5.88 -1.27 -1.89
CA ASN A 81 -6.08 -1.68 -0.50
C ASN A 81 -6.75 -0.54 0.25
N TYR A 82 -7.94 -0.79 0.80
CA TYR A 82 -8.74 0.19 1.52
C TYR A 82 -8.59 0.00 3.04
N PHE A 83 -8.39 1.09 3.76
CA PHE A 83 -8.11 1.08 5.19
C PHE A 83 -8.95 2.11 5.94
N ALA A 84 -9.27 1.77 7.19
CA ALA A 84 -9.90 2.66 8.16
C ALA A 84 -8.90 3.10 9.24
N PRO A 85 -9.10 4.25 9.89
CA PRO A 85 -8.23 4.72 10.96
C PRO A 85 -8.44 4.00 12.29
N ASP A 86 -9.56 3.30 12.44
CA ASP A 86 -9.89 2.53 13.64
C ASP A 86 -10.72 1.29 13.27
N ILE A 87 -10.74 0.35 14.20
CA ILE A 87 -11.45 -0.92 14.09
C ILE A 87 -12.97 -0.69 13.89
N PRO A 88 -13.69 0.13 14.69
CA PRO A 88 -15.11 0.39 14.47
C PRO A 88 -15.47 0.89 13.06
N THR A 89 -14.65 1.78 12.49
CA THR A 89 -14.89 2.33 11.15
C THR A 89 -14.85 1.25 10.07
N THR A 90 -14.06 0.18 10.25
CA THR A 90 -14.06 -0.93 9.27
C THR A 90 -15.41 -1.65 9.23
N ASP A 91 -16.22 -1.68 10.30
CA ASP A 91 -17.51 -2.38 10.27
C ASP A 91 -18.49 -1.74 9.27
N ARG A 92 -18.37 -0.43 9.07
CA ARG A 92 -19.17 0.31 8.09
C ARG A 92 -18.61 0.18 6.67
N LEU A 93 -17.29 0.17 6.53
CA LEU A 93 -16.62 0.23 5.21
C LEU A 93 -16.41 -1.15 4.57
N ALA A 94 -16.18 -2.19 5.37
CA ALA A 94 -15.74 -3.48 4.86
C ALA A 94 -16.89 -4.32 4.31
N HIS A 95 -16.71 -4.83 3.09
CA HIS A 95 -17.63 -5.79 2.47
C HIS A 95 -17.45 -7.21 3.02
N ARG A 96 -16.24 -7.55 3.47
CA ARG A 96 -15.89 -8.86 4.05
C ARG A 96 -15.50 -8.66 5.52
N LYS A 97 -15.95 -9.56 6.39
CA LYS A 97 -15.86 -9.39 7.84
C LYS A 97 -15.41 -10.66 8.56
N GLY A 98 -14.97 -10.48 9.81
CA GLY A 98 -14.58 -11.54 10.74
C GLY A 98 -13.13 -11.47 11.20
N TYR A 99 -12.26 -10.82 10.43
CA TYR A 99 -10.84 -10.65 10.77
C TYR A 99 -10.40 -9.22 10.49
N VAL A 100 -9.48 -8.70 11.31
CA VAL A 100 -8.86 -7.38 11.14
C VAL A 100 -7.37 -7.55 10.91
N VAL A 101 -6.90 -6.93 9.84
CA VAL A 101 -5.48 -6.71 9.55
C VAL A 101 -5.10 -5.34 10.11
N THR A 102 -4.13 -5.32 11.01
CA THR A 102 -3.47 -4.08 11.44
C THR A 102 -2.24 -3.89 10.58
N ALA A 103 -2.09 -2.71 9.97
CA ALA A 103 -0.98 -2.43 9.08
C ALA A 103 -0.38 -1.05 9.34
N GLN A 104 0.94 -0.93 9.19
CA GLN A 104 1.55 0.36 8.90
C GLN A 104 1.38 0.63 7.40
N VAL A 105 0.81 1.78 7.07
CA VAL A 105 0.49 2.18 5.71
C VAL A 105 1.21 3.47 5.39
N PHE A 106 2.04 3.45 4.34
CA PHE A 106 2.64 4.66 3.77
C PHE A 106 1.59 5.41 2.97
N LEU A 107 1.24 6.61 3.44
CA LEU A 107 0.26 7.48 2.79
C LEU A 107 0.92 8.57 1.93
N GLY A 108 2.17 8.92 2.22
CA GLY A 108 2.92 9.94 1.48
C GLY A 108 2.11 11.22 1.28
N LYS A 109 2.12 11.75 0.05
CA LYS A 109 1.24 12.85 -0.33
C LYS A 109 -0.14 12.32 -0.71
N GLN A 110 -1.16 12.67 0.07
CA GLN A 110 -2.52 12.20 -0.10
C GLN A 110 -3.31 13.09 -1.07
N LYS A 111 -4.08 12.47 -1.98
CA LYS A 111 -5.14 13.13 -2.74
C LYS A 111 -6.41 13.11 -1.90
N MET A 112 -6.87 14.28 -1.44
CA MET A 112 -8.08 14.40 -0.64
C MET A 112 -9.29 14.59 -1.54
N ILE A 113 -10.32 13.76 -1.35
CA ILE A 113 -11.56 13.79 -2.14
C ILE A 113 -12.77 13.49 -1.24
N SER A 114 -13.98 13.84 -1.71
CA SER A 114 -15.23 13.29 -1.18
C SER A 114 -15.65 12.03 -1.93
N SER A 115 -16.59 11.26 -1.39
CA SER A 115 -17.11 10.06 -2.06
C SER A 115 -17.84 10.37 -3.37
N GLN A 116 -18.36 11.59 -3.54
CA GLN A 116 -18.97 12.06 -4.80
C GLN A 116 -17.92 12.29 -5.90
N GLN A 117 -16.66 12.51 -5.52
CA GLN A 117 -15.53 12.70 -6.42
C GLN A 117 -14.76 11.39 -6.67
N ALA A 118 -15.24 10.26 -6.12
CA ALA A 118 -14.59 8.97 -6.28
C ALA A 118 -14.54 8.56 -7.75
N THR A 119 -13.32 8.40 -8.26
CA THR A 119 -13.04 7.94 -9.62
C THR A 119 -11.98 6.85 -9.58
N GLN A 120 -11.89 6.07 -10.66
CA GLN A 120 -10.92 4.99 -10.76
C GLN A 120 -9.50 5.54 -10.82
N HIS A 121 -8.61 4.97 -10.00
CA HIS A 121 -7.20 5.31 -9.93
C HIS A 121 -6.34 4.06 -10.06
N THR A 122 -5.13 4.23 -10.59
CA THR A 122 -4.05 3.25 -10.51
C THR A 122 -2.87 3.87 -9.77
N PHE A 123 -1.90 3.04 -9.40
CA PHE A 123 -0.65 3.53 -8.83
C PHE A 123 0.06 4.51 -9.78
N GLU A 124 0.07 4.21 -11.09
CA GLU A 124 0.69 5.06 -12.10
C GLU A 124 -0.07 6.37 -12.35
N SER A 125 -1.41 6.37 -12.25
CA SER A 125 -2.19 7.61 -12.40
C SER A 125 -1.90 8.56 -11.24
N LEU A 126 -1.98 8.08 -9.99
CA LEU A 126 -1.72 8.91 -8.81
C LEU A 126 -0.29 9.43 -8.80
N ARG A 127 0.69 8.58 -9.16
CA ARG A 127 2.08 9.01 -9.23
C ARG A 127 2.31 10.11 -10.25
N ARG A 128 1.63 10.08 -11.40
CA ARG A 128 1.68 11.15 -12.42
C ARG A 128 1.07 12.45 -11.92
N GLU A 129 0.02 12.36 -11.10
CA GLU A 129 -0.59 13.51 -10.43
C GLU A 129 0.24 14.01 -9.21
N GLY A 130 1.30 13.29 -8.84
CA GLY A 130 2.17 13.63 -7.72
C GLY A 130 1.67 13.14 -6.35
N TYR A 131 0.67 12.27 -6.31
CA TYR A 131 0.12 11.67 -5.09
C TYR A 131 0.61 10.23 -4.88
N ASP A 132 0.48 9.75 -3.64
CA ASP A 132 0.87 8.41 -3.19
C ASP A 132 -0.34 7.57 -2.78
N SER A 133 -1.37 8.22 -2.24
CA SER A 133 -2.57 7.58 -1.73
C SER A 133 -3.77 8.52 -1.88
N VAL A 134 -4.97 7.98 -1.64
CA VAL A 134 -6.22 8.75 -1.65
C VAL A 134 -6.83 8.70 -0.25
N PHE A 135 -7.37 9.83 0.20
CA PHE A 135 -8.18 9.92 1.40
C PHE A 135 -9.59 10.39 1.05
N VAL A 136 -10.58 9.55 1.32
CA VAL A 136 -12.01 9.84 1.11
C VAL A 136 -12.57 10.42 2.41
N GLN A 137 -12.69 11.75 2.45
CA GLN A 137 -12.87 12.52 3.69
C GLN A 137 -14.17 12.18 4.42
N ASP A 138 -15.29 12.13 3.70
CA ASP A 138 -16.63 11.86 4.24
C ASP A 138 -16.83 10.39 4.64
N ARG A 139 -15.95 9.48 4.17
CA ARG A 139 -15.94 8.07 4.58
C ARG A 139 -14.89 7.76 5.64
N ASN A 140 -13.95 8.68 5.89
CA ASN A 140 -12.77 8.45 6.71
C ASN A 140 -12.00 7.18 6.26
N GLU A 141 -11.77 7.07 4.95
CA GLU A 141 -11.23 5.88 4.30
C GLU A 141 -9.94 6.23 3.53
N TYR A 142 -8.91 5.42 3.69
CA TYR A 142 -7.61 5.57 3.03
C TYR A 142 -7.45 4.47 1.97
N ALA A 143 -6.95 4.81 0.80
CA ALA A 143 -6.66 3.85 -0.26
C ALA A 143 -5.23 3.98 -0.76
N VAL A 144 -4.52 2.84 -0.82
CA VAL A 144 -3.18 2.72 -1.42
C VAL A 144 -3.20 1.69 -2.55
N PHE A 145 -2.43 1.96 -3.59
CA PHE A 145 -2.55 1.27 -4.88
C PHE A 145 -1.35 0.36 -5.19
N HIS A 146 -0.44 0.21 -4.24
CA HIS A 146 0.75 -0.61 -4.40
C HIS A 146 1.07 -1.37 -3.11
N LYS A 147 1.41 -2.66 -3.22
CA LYS A 147 1.71 -3.53 -2.06
C LYS A 147 2.87 -3.01 -1.21
N ASP A 148 3.80 -2.26 -1.81
CA ASP A 148 4.94 -1.67 -1.10
C ASP A 148 4.57 -0.61 -0.09
N HIS A 149 3.38 -0.01 -0.22
CA HIS A 149 2.87 0.97 0.73
C HIS A 149 2.29 0.33 1.99
N VAL A 150 2.28 -1.01 2.09
CA VAL A 150 1.67 -1.73 3.20
C VAL A 150 2.68 -2.66 3.87
N LYS A 151 2.78 -2.53 5.20
CA LYS A 151 3.45 -3.48 6.08
C LYS A 151 2.44 -4.02 7.08
N ILE A 152 2.13 -5.29 6.97
CA ILE A 152 1.25 -5.98 7.92
C ILE A 152 1.96 -6.08 9.27
N MET A 153 1.24 -5.71 10.33
CA MET A 153 1.70 -5.79 11.71
C MET A 153 1.09 -6.99 12.41
N SER A 154 -0.21 -7.23 12.19
CA SER A 154 -0.92 -8.39 12.73
C SER A 154 -2.17 -8.70 11.92
N VAL A 155 -2.61 -9.96 12.01
CA VAL A 155 -3.91 -10.42 11.52
C VAL A 155 -4.58 -11.14 12.68
N ALA A 156 -5.75 -10.67 13.09
CA ALA A 156 -6.46 -11.22 14.23
C ALA A 156 -7.95 -11.39 13.91
N ARG A 157 -8.57 -12.40 14.54
CA ARG A 157 -10.02 -12.52 14.53
C ARG A 157 -10.62 -11.31 15.24
N ARG A 158 -11.67 -10.74 14.67
CA ARG A 158 -12.44 -9.66 15.28
C ARG A 158 -13.49 -10.21 16.23
#